data_AF-A0A957S9I6-F1
#
_entry.id   AF-A0A957S9I6-F1
#
_cell.length_a   1.000
_cell.length_b   1.000
_cell.length_c   1.000
_cell.angle_alpha   90.00
_cell.angle_beta   90.00
_cell.angle_gamma   90.00
#
_symmetry.space_group_name_H-M   'P 1'
#
loop_
_entity.id
_entity.type
_entity.pdbx_description
1 polymer ?
#
loop_
_entity_poly.entity_id
_entity_poly.type
_entity_poly.pdbx_seq_one_letter_code
_entity_poly.pdbx_strand_id
1 'polypeptide(L)'
;MKGTAMESFDEAKIELTSGDSAKVLNVSDRTIRRYVAKGLLAARNQGTGKHARIKVSDLRVFVENYGFSIDEDALAEIAARKK
;
A
#
# COMPACT_ATOMS: atom_id res chain seq x y z
N MET A 1 25.02 3.63 -10.48
CA MET A 1 23.93 2.62 -10.61
C MET A 1 24.11 1.60 -9.49
N LYS A 2 23.56 1.87 -8.30
CA LYS A 2 23.61 0.90 -7.18
C LYS A 2 22.34 0.07 -7.22
N GLY A 3 22.50 -1.24 -7.34
CA GLY A 3 21.40 -2.19 -7.35
C GLY A 3 20.66 -2.18 -6.02
N THR A 4 19.43 -1.70 -6.04
CA THR A 4 18.43 -1.79 -4.97
C THR A 4 17.70 -3.14 -5.07
N ALA A 5 18.44 -4.25 -5.09
CA ALA A 5 17.87 -5.59 -5.32
C ALA A 5 17.58 -6.37 -4.04
N MET A 6 17.95 -5.85 -2.86
CA MET A 6 17.89 -6.60 -1.60
C MET A 6 16.71 -6.20 -0.69
N GLU A 7 16.08 -5.04 -0.91
CA GLU A 7 14.90 -4.57 -0.13
C GLU A 7 13.56 -4.93 -0.81
N SER A 8 13.58 -5.26 -2.10
CA SER A 8 12.37 -5.48 -2.90
C SER A 8 11.61 -6.78 -2.59
N PHE A 9 12.26 -7.78 -1.98
CA PHE A 9 11.64 -9.08 -1.68
C PHE A 9 10.77 -9.07 -0.42
N ASP A 10 11.07 -8.20 0.56
CA ASP A 10 10.31 -8.12 1.81
C ASP A 10 9.09 -7.19 1.65
N GLU A 11 9.25 -6.05 0.95
CA GLU A 11 8.14 -5.12 0.66
C GLU A 11 6.98 -5.79 -0.11
N ALA A 12 7.28 -6.74 -1.00
CA ALA A 12 6.26 -7.45 -1.78
C ALA A 12 5.34 -8.36 -0.93
N LYS A 13 5.73 -8.68 0.32
CA LYS A 13 4.94 -9.46 1.28
C LYS A 13 4.16 -8.61 2.27
N ILE A 14 4.56 -7.36 2.50
CA ILE A 14 3.89 -6.49 3.46
C ILE A 14 2.51 -6.11 2.92
N GLU A 15 1.47 -6.52 3.66
CA GLU A 15 0.08 -6.18 3.36
C GLU A 15 -0.42 -5.08 4.30
N LEU A 16 -0.84 -3.98 3.68
CA LEU A 16 -1.46 -2.84 4.30
C LEU A 16 -2.98 -2.97 4.25
N THR A 17 -3.65 -2.48 5.30
CA THR A 17 -5.09 -2.25 5.23
C THR A 17 -5.39 -0.98 4.45
N SER A 18 -6.66 -0.72 4.14
CA SER A 18 -7.07 0.55 3.52
C SER A 18 -6.74 1.76 4.41
N GLY A 19 -6.85 1.62 5.73
CA GLY A 19 -6.49 2.65 6.70
C GLY A 19 -4.98 2.88 6.79
N ASP A 20 -4.19 1.82 6.73
CA ASP A 20 -2.72 1.94 6.66
C ASP A 20 -2.29 2.65 5.37
N SER A 21 -2.84 2.23 4.24
CA SER A 21 -2.56 2.83 2.92
C SER A 21 -2.98 4.30 2.85
N ALA A 22 -4.07 4.66 3.54
CA ALA A 22 -4.55 6.03 3.65
C ALA A 22 -3.54 6.94 4.36
N LYS A 23 -2.90 6.43 5.43
CA LYS A 23 -1.83 7.15 6.13
C LYS A 23 -0.61 7.34 5.22
N VAL A 24 -0.17 6.25 4.58
CA VAL A 24 1.01 6.27 3.70
C VAL A 24 0.82 7.22 2.51
N LEU A 25 -0.38 7.30 1.94
CA LEU A 25 -0.68 8.19 0.81
C LEU A 25 -1.20 9.57 1.24
N ASN A 26 -1.31 9.84 2.55
CA ASN A 26 -1.90 11.05 3.10
C ASN A 26 -3.27 11.39 2.48
N VAL A 27 -4.15 10.39 2.35
CA VAL A 27 -5.53 10.54 1.85
C VAL A 27 -6.51 9.94 2.84
N SER A 28 -7.82 10.14 2.62
CA SER A 28 -8.83 9.48 3.44
C SER A 28 -8.95 7.99 3.15
N ASP A 29 -9.30 7.18 4.16
CA ASP A 29 -9.64 5.76 3.98
C ASP A 29 -10.76 5.56 2.94
N ARG A 30 -11.72 6.49 2.88
CA ARG A 30 -12.77 6.51 1.84
C ARG A 30 -12.18 6.64 0.44
N THR A 31 -11.14 7.44 0.26
CA THR A 31 -10.44 7.61 -1.03
C THR A 31 -9.78 6.31 -1.45
N ILE A 32 -9.06 5.63 -0.55
CA ILE A 32 -8.45 4.33 -0.81
C ILE A 32 -9.50 3.29 -1.22
N ARG A 33 -10.58 3.17 -0.44
CA ARG A 33 -11.69 2.25 -0.77
C ARG A 33 -12.32 2.57 -2.13
N ARG A 34 -12.40 3.84 -2.51
CA ARG A 34 -12.87 4.25 -3.84
C ARG A 34 -11.92 3.81 -4.95
N TYR A 35 -10.61 3.92 -4.76
CA TYR A 35 -9.63 3.43 -5.74
C TYR A 35 -9.69 1.92 -5.92
N VAL A 36 -9.82 1.18 -4.81
CA VAL A 36 -10.02 -0.28 -4.84
C VAL A 36 -11.33 -0.64 -5.54
N ALA A 37 -12.43 0.03 -5.19
CA ALA A 37 -13.74 -0.24 -5.80
C ALA A 37 -13.78 0.07 -7.30
N LYS A 38 -12.98 1.04 -7.76
CA LYS A 38 -12.80 1.37 -9.18
C LYS A 38 -11.78 0.47 -9.89
N GLY A 39 -11.11 -0.44 -9.19
CA GLY A 39 -10.05 -1.29 -9.74
C GLY A 39 -8.76 -0.53 -10.06
N LEU A 40 -8.59 0.70 -9.57
CA LEU A 40 -7.39 1.52 -9.79
C LEU A 40 -6.25 1.11 -8.87
N LEU A 41 -6.58 0.66 -7.66
CA LEU A 41 -5.63 0.13 -6.69
C LEU A 41 -5.89 -1.35 -6.50
N ALA A 42 -4.88 -2.17 -6.78
CA ALA A 42 -4.97 -3.61 -6.59
C ALA A 42 -5.11 -3.92 -5.10
N ALA A 43 -6.15 -4.65 -4.74
CA ALA A 43 -6.35 -5.13 -3.39
C ALA A 43 -6.91 -6.55 -3.41
N ARG A 44 -6.47 -7.33 -2.43
CA ARG A 44 -7.01 -8.66 -2.14
C ARG A 44 -8.08 -8.49 -1.07
N ASN A 45 -9.32 -8.85 -1.40
CA ASN A 45 -10.41 -8.88 -0.44
C ASN A 45 -10.35 -10.20 0.33
N GLN A 46 -10.12 -10.14 1.64
CA GLN A 46 -10.11 -11.33 2.49
C GLN A 46 -11.44 -11.44 3.27
N GLY A 47 -12.19 -12.51 2.99
CA GLY A 47 -13.30 -12.99 3.80
C GLY A 47 -14.56 -12.12 3.87
N THR A 48 -15.46 -12.51 4.77
CA THR A 48 -16.80 -11.93 5.00
C THR A 48 -16.76 -10.48 5.51
N GLY A 49 -15.62 -10.01 6.05
CA GLY A 49 -15.42 -8.64 6.53
C GLY A 49 -14.97 -7.62 5.48
N LYS A 50 -14.63 -8.06 4.25
CA LYS A 50 -14.20 -7.19 3.12
C LYS A 50 -13.09 -6.19 3.47
N HIS A 51 -12.13 -6.56 4.31
CA HIS A 51 -10.96 -5.73 4.51
C HIS A 51 -10.04 -5.85 3.30
N ALA A 52 -9.83 -4.74 2.60
CA ALA A 52 -8.89 -4.65 1.49
C ALA A 52 -7.47 -4.81 2.04
N ARG A 53 -6.74 -5.79 1.51
CA ARG A 53 -5.30 -5.99 1.75
C ARG A 53 -4.55 -5.55 0.51
N ILE A 54 -3.80 -4.47 0.64
CA ILE A 54 -3.05 -3.83 -0.44
C ILE A 54 -1.58 -4.12 -0.17
N LYS A 55 -0.85 -4.64 -1.16
CA LYS A 55 0.59 -4.82 -0.99
C LYS A 55 1.30 -3.48 -1.11
N VAL A 56 2.41 -3.33 -0.40
CA VAL A 56 3.27 -2.14 -0.54
C VAL A 56 3.76 -1.99 -1.99
N SER A 57 4.16 -3.10 -2.63
CA SER A 57 4.51 -3.11 -4.06
C SER A 57 3.40 -2.57 -4.97
N ASP A 58 2.15 -3.00 -4.77
CA ASP A 58 1.01 -2.51 -5.53
C ASP A 58 0.74 -1.02 -5.27
N LEU A 59 0.98 -0.56 -4.04
CA LEU A 59 0.88 0.85 -3.66
C LEU A 59 1.97 1.70 -4.35
N ARG A 60 3.21 1.20 -4.41
CA ARG A 60 4.32 1.85 -5.15
C ARG A 60 3.99 1.99 -6.64
N VAL A 61 3.50 0.92 -7.27
CA VAL A 61 3.05 0.95 -8.67
C VAL A 61 1.91 1.94 -8.87
N PHE A 62 0.96 2.00 -7.93
CA PHE A 62 -0.14 2.96 -7.99
C PHE A 62 0.38 4.41 -7.94
N VAL A 63 1.29 4.73 -7.03
CA VAL A 63 1.78 6.12 -6.94
C VAL A 63 2.60 6.54 -8.16
N GLU A 64 3.38 5.63 -8.74
CA GLU A 64 4.12 5.88 -9.99
C GLU A 64 3.16 6.14 -11.17
N ASN A 65 2.09 5.37 -11.27
CA ASN A 65 1.11 5.49 -12.36
C ASN A 65 0.24 6.75 -12.26
N TYR A 66 -0.05 7.23 -11.04
CA TYR A 66 -1.01 8.32 -10.81
C TYR A 66 -0.37 9.61 -10.23
N GLY A 67 0.94 9.63 -10.02
CA GLY A 67 1.68 10.81 -9.56
C GLY A 67 1.44 11.17 -8.08
N PHE A 68 1.23 10.16 -7.22
CA PHE A 68 1.15 10.37 -5.78
C PHE A 68 2.52 10.28 -5.11
N SER A 69 2.61 10.72 -3.86
CA SER A 69 3.79 10.52 -3.01
C SER A 69 3.50 9.48 -1.94
N ILE A 70 4.51 8.71 -1.58
CA ILE A 70 4.50 7.81 -0.43
C ILE A 70 5.22 8.51 0.71
N ASP A 71 4.55 8.56 1.86
CA ASP A 71 5.20 8.88 3.13
C ASP A 71 5.99 7.64 3.59
N GLU A 72 7.30 7.67 3.32
CA GLU A 72 8.21 6.57 3.64
C GLU A 72 8.38 6.40 5.16
N ASP A 73 8.22 7.47 5.96
CA ASP A 73 8.31 7.40 7.42
C ASP A 73 7.10 6.66 7.99
N ALA A 74 5.89 7.03 7.53
CA ALA A 74 4.65 6.33 7.89
C ALA A 74 4.68 4.87 7.42
N LEU A 75 5.23 4.60 6.23
CA LEU A 75 5.39 3.25 5.71
C LEU A 75 6.32 2.41 6.60
N ALA A 76 7.47 2.96 6.99
CA ALA A 76 8.43 2.29 7.86
C ALA A 76 7.83 1.98 9.25
N GLU A 77 7.08 2.91 9.84
CA GLU A 77 6.40 2.70 11.13
C GLU A 77 5.39 1.54 11.04
N ILE A 78 4.57 1.53 9.99
CA ILE A 78 3.55 0.48 9.81
C ILE A 78 4.21 -0.87 9.50
N ALA A 79 5.27 -0.88 8.70
CA ALA A 79 6.05 -2.08 8.39
C ALA A 79 6.67 -2.68 9.67
N ALA A 80 7.25 -1.84 10.53
CA ALA A 80 7.84 -2.27 11.80
C ALA A 80 6.80 -2.91 12.75
N ARG A 81 5.55 -2.43 12.75
CA ARG A 81 4.46 -3.01 13.56
C ARG A 81 4.00 -4.39 13.09
N LYS A 82 4.21 -4.72 11.82
CA LYS A 82 3.72 -5.96 11.19
C LYS A 82 4.77 -7.06 11.04
N LYS A 83 6.01 -6.78 11.45
CA LYS A 83 7.12 -7.74 11.54
C LYS A 83 7.03 -8.55 12.83
#